data_AF-A0A2M8EIN1-F1
#
_entry.id   AF-A0A2M8EIN1-F1
#
_cell.length_a   1.000
_cell.length_b   1.000
_cell.length_c   1.000
_cell.angle_alpha   90.00
_cell.angle_beta   90.00
_cell.angle_gamma   90.00
#
_symmetry.space_group_name_H-M   'P 1'
#
loop_
_entity.id
_entity.type
_entity.pdbx_description
1 polymer ?
#
loop_
_entity_poly.entity_id
_entity_poly.type
_entity_poly.pdbx_seq_one_letter_code
_entity_poly.pdbx_strand_id
1 'polypeptide(L)'
;MPKPLTANEPDPIDVLLSAHGLRRTAAARRVLGWLLAHPDTSYTHAQLQTALQSVGGASDADSDAANPNTRTSDGYAASSSTKGVGTKGEGTKGEGTGSVALDRVTLYRLIDRLTQVGLLLCRVDAQRVRRYQAMPASVHALPHFECQSCHRDSPLLGPLQANALDLEVAAQSALQALKALGYQGLSLDLAVRGVCADCATAAVMQAASPNTADKTS
;
A
#
# COMPACT_ATOMS: atom_id res chain seq x y z
N MET A 1 -10.98 -5.95 32.78
CA MET A 1 -11.16 -4.55 32.35
C MET A 1 -10.09 -4.24 31.32
N PRO A 2 -10.42 -3.92 30.06
CA PRO A 2 -9.41 -3.52 29.10
C PRO A 2 -8.83 -2.16 29.52
N LYS A 3 -7.50 -2.07 29.48
CA LYS A 3 -6.73 -0.87 29.82
C LYS A 3 -7.09 0.23 28.80
N PRO A 4 -7.48 1.45 29.23
CA PRO A 4 -7.74 2.52 28.28
C PRO A 4 -6.43 2.83 27.54
N LEU A 5 -6.43 2.62 26.23
CA LEU A 5 -5.31 3.00 25.36
C LEU A 5 -5.23 4.52 25.39
N THR A 6 -4.19 5.03 26.04
CA THR A 6 -3.90 6.46 26.14
C THR A 6 -3.66 7.04 24.76
N ALA A 7 -4.39 8.11 24.43
CA ALA A 7 -4.39 8.84 23.16
C ALA A 7 -3.09 9.62 22.84
N ASN A 8 -1.91 9.09 23.19
CA ASN A 8 -0.63 9.79 23.05
C ASN A 8 0.50 8.91 22.49
N GLU A 9 0.20 7.68 22.06
CA GLU A 9 1.17 6.88 21.33
C GLU A 9 1.17 7.32 19.86
N PRO A 10 2.32 7.77 19.31
CA PRO A 10 2.38 8.25 17.95
C PRO A 10 2.00 7.14 16.98
N ASP A 11 1.12 7.43 16.02
CA ASP A 11 0.71 6.49 14.97
C ASP A 11 1.99 5.88 14.33
N PRO A 12 2.14 4.54 14.31
CA PRO A 12 3.33 3.88 13.77
C PRO A 12 3.61 4.29 12.32
N ILE A 13 2.58 4.62 11.55
CA ILE A 13 2.72 5.13 10.17
C ILE A 13 3.37 6.52 10.19
N ASP A 14 2.97 7.40 11.12
CA ASP A 14 3.57 8.74 11.25
C ASP A 14 5.01 8.68 11.73
N VAL A 15 5.34 7.71 12.59
CA VAL A 15 6.73 7.44 13.02
C VAL A 15 7.57 7.02 11.82
N LEU A 16 7.08 6.05 11.01
CA LEU A 16 7.78 5.59 9.80
C LEU A 16 7.97 6.71 8.77
N LEU A 17 6.91 7.49 8.49
CA LEU A 17 7.02 8.62 7.58
C LEU A 17 8.07 9.63 8.07
N SER A 18 8.07 9.94 9.36
CA SER A 18 9.01 10.91 9.95
C SER A 18 10.46 10.37 9.93
N ALA A 19 10.66 9.09 10.26
CA ALA A 19 11.97 8.44 10.24
C ALA A 19 12.62 8.46 8.85
N HIS A 20 11.81 8.43 7.78
CA HIS A 20 12.27 8.51 6.39
C HIS A 20 12.20 9.93 5.79
N GLY A 21 12.01 10.97 6.62
CA GLY A 21 11.99 12.37 6.19
C GLY A 21 10.80 12.74 5.30
N LEU A 22 9.69 12.01 5.40
CA LEU A 22 8.47 12.23 4.63
C LEU A 22 7.44 13.07 5.40
N ARG A 23 6.61 13.82 4.67
CA ARG A 23 5.52 14.60 5.25
C ARG A 23 4.36 13.69 5.67
N ARG A 24 3.84 13.87 6.89
CA ARG A 24 2.70 13.15 7.50
C ARG A 24 1.32 13.54 6.92
N THR A 25 1.21 13.51 5.59
CA THR A 25 -0.04 13.85 4.90
C THR A 25 -1.05 12.71 5.00
N ALA A 26 -2.36 13.02 4.94
CA ALA A 26 -3.41 12.00 4.96
C ALA A 26 -3.28 11.00 3.79
N ALA A 27 -2.85 11.46 2.61
CA ALA A 27 -2.60 10.62 1.46
C ALA A 27 -1.43 9.65 1.70
N ALA A 28 -0.31 10.15 2.25
CA ALA A 28 0.84 9.30 2.59
C ALA A 28 0.47 8.24 3.63
N ARG A 29 -0.28 8.63 4.68
CA ARG A 29 -0.78 7.68 5.69
C ARG A 29 -1.67 6.61 5.09
N ARG A 30 -2.62 6.99 4.22
CA ARG A 30 -3.54 6.05 3.56
C ARG A 30 -2.81 5.07 2.64
N VAL A 31 -1.90 5.56 1.80
CA VAL A 31 -1.14 4.71 0.86
C VAL A 31 -0.23 3.75 1.62
N LEU A 32 0.58 4.27 2.55
CA LEU A 32 1.53 3.46 3.31
C LEU A 32 0.80 2.48 4.24
N GLY A 33 -0.25 2.93 4.92
CA GLY A 33 -1.08 2.08 5.77
C GLY A 33 -1.74 0.93 5.00
N TRP A 34 -2.27 1.19 3.80
CA TRP A 34 -2.83 0.13 2.96
C TRP A 34 -1.79 -0.92 2.57
N LEU A 35 -0.60 -0.49 2.14
CA LEU A 35 0.45 -1.40 1.72
C LEU A 35 1.02 -2.20 2.90
N LEU A 36 1.17 -1.59 4.08
CA LEU A 36 1.62 -2.28 5.30
C LEU A 36 0.58 -3.27 5.84
N ALA A 37 -0.71 -3.02 5.61
CA ALA A 37 -1.77 -3.98 5.93
C ALA A 37 -1.78 -5.21 5.00
N HIS A 38 -1.12 -5.11 3.84
CA HIS A 38 -1.05 -6.17 2.83
C HIS A 38 0.41 -6.44 2.42
N PRO A 39 1.30 -6.80 3.37
CA PRO A 39 2.74 -6.86 3.13
C PRO A 39 3.12 -7.90 2.08
N ASP A 40 2.34 -8.98 1.92
CA ASP A 40 2.61 -10.07 0.97
C ASP A 40 1.99 -9.83 -0.43
N THR A 41 1.34 -8.68 -0.63
CA THR A 41 0.64 -8.37 -1.88
C THR A 41 1.41 -7.34 -2.68
N SER A 42 1.74 -7.70 -3.93
CA SER A 42 2.34 -6.77 -4.88
C SER A 42 1.26 -6.09 -5.73
N TYR A 43 1.27 -4.76 -5.76
CA TYR A 43 0.29 -3.96 -6.49
C TYR A 43 0.92 -3.27 -7.69
N THR A 44 0.29 -3.31 -8.85
CA THR A 44 0.53 -2.29 -9.88
C THR A 44 -0.05 -0.96 -9.42
N HIS A 45 0.40 0.15 -10.02
CA HIS A 45 -0.17 1.47 -9.71
C HIS A 45 -1.69 1.51 -9.90
N ALA A 46 -2.21 0.92 -10.99
CA ALA A 46 -3.64 0.89 -11.29
C ALA A 46 -4.42 0.08 -10.24
N GLN A 47 -3.91 -1.09 -9.85
CA GLN A 47 -4.52 -1.91 -8.81
C GLN A 47 -4.53 -1.19 -7.45
N LEU A 48 -3.43 -0.52 -7.10
CA LEU A 48 -3.35 0.25 -5.86
C LEU A 48 -4.34 1.43 -5.87
N GLN A 49 -4.49 2.11 -7.02
CA GLN A 49 -5.48 3.17 -7.17
C GLN A 49 -6.91 2.65 -6.94
N THR A 50 -7.27 1.54 -7.58
CA THR A 50 -8.60 0.91 -7.40
C THR A 50 -8.83 0.47 -5.96
N ALA A 51 -7.84 -0.20 -5.35
CA ALA A 51 -7.91 -0.67 -3.97
C ALA A 51 -8.07 0.49 -2.97
N LEU A 52 -7.36 1.59 -3.20
CA LEU A 52 -7.49 2.78 -2.34
C LEU A 52 -8.82 3.48 -2.55
N GLN A 53 -9.41 3.45 -3.75
CA GLN A 53 -10.72 4.06 -4.02
C GLN A 53 -11.88 3.31 -3.37
N SER A 54 -11.85 1.97 -3.31
CA SER A 54 -12.93 1.16 -2.71
C SER A 54 -13.07 1.36 -1.20
N VAL A 55 -11.99 1.67 -0.49
CA VAL A 55 -11.99 1.96 0.96
C VAL A 55 -12.63 3.31 1.29
N GLY A 56 -12.76 4.20 0.30
CA GLY A 56 -13.36 5.53 0.47
C GLY A 56 -14.87 5.59 0.26
N GLY A 57 -15.53 4.46 -0.02
CA GLY A 57 -16.95 4.39 -0.39
C GLY A 57 -17.82 3.46 0.46
N ALA A 58 -17.30 2.96 1.59
CA ALA A 58 -18.01 2.02 2.46
C ALA A 58 -18.42 2.66 3.81
N SER A 59 -18.98 3.87 3.75
CA SER A 59 -19.82 4.42 4.82
C SER A 59 -21.03 5.05 4.15
N ASP A 60 -22.22 4.60 4.54
CA ASP A 60 -23.56 5.11 4.19
C ASP A 60 -24.23 4.45 2.97
N ALA A 61 -24.56 3.18 3.11
CA ALA A 61 -25.77 2.63 2.50
C ALA A 61 -26.40 1.59 3.45
N ASP A 62 -27.70 1.78 3.68
CA ASP A 62 -28.66 0.98 4.45
C ASP A 62 -28.70 1.06 5.98
N SER A 63 -29.56 1.98 6.46
CA SER A 63 -30.74 1.56 7.23
C SER A 63 -31.88 2.58 7.10
N ASP A 64 -32.83 2.25 6.23
CA ASP A 64 -34.29 2.39 6.35
C ASP A 64 -34.86 3.32 7.44
N ALA A 65 -35.62 4.33 7.02
CA ALA A 65 -37.08 4.37 7.20
C ALA A 65 -37.65 5.73 6.79
N ALA A 66 -38.70 5.68 5.97
CA ALA A 66 -39.49 6.80 5.49
C ALA A 66 -40.06 7.66 6.63
N ASN A 67 -39.98 8.99 6.50
CA ASN A 67 -40.93 9.90 7.13
C ASN A 67 -41.41 10.94 6.11
N PRO A 68 -42.65 10.81 5.59
CA PRO A 68 -43.25 11.78 4.69
C PRO A 68 -44.08 12.78 5.51
N ASN A 69 -43.44 13.80 6.07
CA ASN A 69 -44.15 15.04 6.43
C ASN A 69 -43.18 16.17 6.82
N THR A 70 -43.06 17.17 5.95
CA THR A 70 -43.18 18.60 6.32
C THR A 70 -43.17 19.45 5.05
N ARG A 71 -44.35 19.91 4.66
CA ARG A 71 -44.56 21.10 3.81
C ARG A 71 -44.49 22.34 4.71
N THR A 72 -43.88 23.40 4.19
CA THR A 72 -44.18 24.86 4.27
C THR A 72 -42.84 25.59 4.21
N SER A 73 -42.45 26.20 3.10
CA SER A 73 -42.91 27.46 2.48
C SER A 73 -41.95 28.61 2.77
N ASP A 74 -41.76 29.40 1.73
CA ASP A 74 -41.33 30.81 1.71
C ASP A 74 -39.83 31.16 1.71
N GLY A 75 -39.47 31.94 0.68
CA GLY A 75 -38.54 33.06 0.86
C GLY A 75 -37.21 33.04 0.11
N TYR A 76 -37.22 33.00 -1.23
CA TYR A 76 -36.07 33.48 -2.00
C TYR A 76 -36.09 35.01 -2.07
N ALA A 77 -35.16 35.66 -1.36
CA ALA A 77 -34.81 37.07 -1.55
C ALA A 77 -33.29 37.24 -1.59
N ALA A 78 -32.82 37.69 -2.75
CA ALA A 78 -31.80 38.72 -2.98
C ALA A 78 -30.45 38.66 -2.21
N SER A 79 -29.39 38.42 -2.99
CA SER A 79 -28.16 39.23 -3.12
C SER A 79 -27.60 39.98 -1.90
N SER A 80 -26.29 39.89 -1.67
CA SER A 80 -25.33 40.98 -1.99
C SER A 80 -23.97 40.78 -1.31
N SER A 81 -22.92 41.05 -2.09
CA SER A 81 -21.56 41.33 -1.68
C SER A 81 -21.45 42.29 -0.48
N THR A 82 -20.60 41.96 0.48
CA THR A 82 -19.79 42.96 1.18
C THR A 82 -18.37 42.43 1.43
N LYS A 83 -17.43 43.36 1.27
CA LYS A 83 -15.97 43.23 1.37
C LYS A 83 -15.61 43.60 2.82
N GLY A 84 -14.86 42.75 3.52
CA GLY A 84 -14.43 43.00 4.90
C GLY A 84 -12.96 42.62 5.10
N VAL A 85 -12.18 43.59 5.54
CA VAL A 85 -10.72 43.57 5.80
C VAL A 85 -10.48 43.37 7.31
N GLY A 86 -9.38 42.67 7.66
CA GLY A 86 -8.83 42.53 9.03
C GLY A 86 -9.40 41.29 9.76
N THR A 87 -8.68 40.50 10.57
CA THR A 87 -7.44 40.68 11.34
C THR A 87 -6.91 39.31 11.78
N LYS A 88 -5.63 39.29 12.17
CA LYS A 88 -4.83 38.22 12.82
C LYS A 88 -5.58 37.44 13.93
N GLY A 89 -5.37 36.12 13.99
CA GLY A 89 -5.78 35.27 15.11
C GLY A 89 -5.05 33.92 15.13
N GLU A 90 -4.35 33.65 16.24
CA GLU A 90 -3.80 32.35 16.66
C GLU A 90 -4.89 31.29 16.90
N GLY A 91 -4.52 30.02 16.82
CA GLY A 91 -5.24 28.94 17.53
C GLY A 91 -5.95 27.88 16.68
N THR A 92 -5.34 26.69 16.64
CA THR A 92 -5.96 25.33 16.68
C THR A 92 -7.14 24.96 15.77
N LYS A 93 -6.92 24.00 14.87
CA LYS A 93 -7.84 22.86 14.56
C LYS A 93 -7.08 21.89 13.63
N GLY A 94 -6.88 20.61 13.94
CA GLY A 94 -7.83 19.71 14.57
C GLY A 94 -8.80 19.20 13.50
N GLU A 95 -8.47 18.04 12.93
CA GLU A 95 -9.32 17.15 12.12
C GLU A 95 -9.87 17.68 10.80
N GLY A 96 -9.24 17.21 9.73
CA GLY A 96 -9.84 17.08 8.41
C GLY A 96 -9.85 15.62 8.01
N THR A 97 -10.84 14.86 8.48
CA THR A 97 -11.34 13.62 7.86
C THR A 97 -11.91 13.98 6.49
N GLY A 98 -11.01 14.24 5.55
CA GLY A 98 -11.36 14.35 4.14
C GLY A 98 -10.95 13.05 3.48
N SER A 99 -11.92 12.22 3.11
CA SER A 99 -11.75 11.21 2.07
C SER A 99 -11.56 11.92 0.73
N VAL A 100 -10.50 12.71 0.62
CA VAL A 100 -10.12 13.37 -0.63
C VAL A 100 -9.79 12.25 -1.58
N ALA A 101 -10.54 12.19 -2.68
CA ALA A 101 -10.28 11.28 -3.77
C ALA A 101 -8.79 11.38 -4.12
N LEU A 102 -8.06 10.27 -3.98
CA LEU A 102 -6.63 10.27 -4.18
C LEU A 102 -6.36 10.45 -5.68
N ASP A 103 -5.86 11.61 -6.06
CA ASP A 103 -5.50 11.89 -7.45
C ASP A 103 -4.34 10.99 -7.90
N ARG A 104 -4.37 10.64 -9.19
CA ARG A 104 -3.41 9.74 -9.83
C ARG A 104 -1.97 10.28 -9.76
N VAL A 105 -1.76 11.59 -9.98
CA VAL A 105 -0.42 12.20 -9.91
C VAL A 105 0.10 12.17 -8.48
N THR A 106 -0.78 12.42 -7.51
CA THR A 106 -0.43 12.32 -6.08
C THR A 106 -0.01 10.90 -5.72
N LEU A 107 -0.76 9.89 -6.17
CA LEU A 107 -0.39 8.49 -5.96
C LEU A 107 0.96 8.15 -6.60
N TYR A 108 1.23 8.59 -7.83
CA TYR A 108 2.53 8.35 -8.48
C TYR A 108 3.69 8.96 -7.70
N ARG A 109 3.57 10.22 -7.29
CA ARG A 109 4.62 10.93 -6.55
C ARG A 109 4.87 10.29 -5.18
N LEU A 110 3.81 9.81 -4.52
CA LEU A 110 3.93 9.11 -3.25
C LEU A 110 4.63 7.76 -3.43
N ILE A 111 4.23 6.96 -4.40
CA ILE A 111 4.86 5.65 -4.68
C ILE A 111 6.34 5.83 -5.01
N ASP A 112 6.67 6.78 -5.89
CA ASP A 112 8.06 7.06 -6.28
C ASP A 112 8.88 7.48 -5.06
N ARG A 113 8.36 8.40 -4.25
CA ARG A 113 9.05 8.87 -3.06
C ARG A 113 9.20 7.78 -1.99
N LEU A 114 8.19 6.95 -1.78
CA LEU A 114 8.24 5.84 -0.83
C LEU A 114 9.23 4.76 -1.30
N THR A 115 9.31 4.50 -2.60
CA THR A 115 10.32 3.62 -3.20
C THR A 115 11.73 4.20 -3.00
N GLN A 116 11.91 5.49 -3.26
CA GLN A 116 13.20 6.18 -3.12
C GLN A 116 13.76 6.10 -1.69
N VAL A 117 12.90 6.18 -0.67
CA VAL A 117 13.32 6.09 0.73
C VAL A 117 13.34 4.65 1.28
N GLY A 118 13.10 3.65 0.43
CA GLY A 118 13.19 2.23 0.78
C GLY A 118 11.98 1.68 1.54
N LEU A 119 10.87 2.42 1.65
CA LEU A 119 9.65 1.92 2.30
C LEU A 119 8.84 1.00 1.39
N LEU A 120 9.02 1.12 0.07
CA LEU A 120 8.44 0.22 -0.92
C LEU A 120 9.53 -0.44 -1.77
N LEU A 121 9.23 -1.68 -2.14
CA LEU A 121 9.95 -2.41 -3.14
C LEU A 121 9.31 -2.17 -4.50
N CYS A 122 10.10 -1.78 -5.50
CA CYS A 122 9.65 -1.69 -6.89
C CYS A 122 10.23 -2.86 -7.69
N ARG A 123 9.38 -3.81 -8.08
CA ARG A 123 9.72 -4.94 -8.94
C ARG A 123 9.23 -4.71 -10.35
N VAL A 124 9.96 -5.28 -11.32
CA VAL A 124 9.50 -5.38 -12.70
C VAL A 124 9.24 -6.85 -12.98
N ASP A 125 8.01 -7.18 -13.37
CA ASP A 125 7.63 -8.55 -13.71
C ASP A 125 8.06 -8.92 -15.14
N ALA A 126 7.77 -10.17 -15.55
CA ALA A 126 8.12 -10.68 -16.88
C ALA A 126 7.44 -9.88 -18.02
N GLN A 127 6.34 -9.18 -17.74
CA GLN A 127 5.61 -8.33 -18.68
C GLN A 127 6.08 -6.86 -18.64
N ARG A 128 7.20 -6.58 -17.94
CA ARG A 128 7.77 -5.25 -17.73
C ARG A 128 6.87 -4.30 -16.95
N VAL A 129 5.90 -4.82 -16.20
CA VAL A 129 5.01 -4.00 -15.37
C VAL A 129 5.64 -3.78 -14.00
N ARG A 130 5.59 -2.52 -13.51
CA ARG A 130 6.07 -2.17 -12.17
C ARG A 130 5.06 -2.59 -11.10
N ARG A 131 5.54 -3.34 -10.12
CA ARG A 131 4.79 -3.80 -8.96
C ARG A 131 5.43 -3.26 -7.69
N TYR A 132 4.58 -2.79 -6.79
CA TYR A 132 4.96 -2.13 -5.54
C TYR A 132 4.47 -2.95 -4.36
N GLN A 133 5.35 -3.20 -3.41
CA GLN A 133 5.06 -3.95 -2.20
C GLN A 133 5.64 -3.20 -1.00
N ALA A 134 4.94 -3.21 0.13
CA ALA A 134 5.52 -2.69 1.36
C ALA A 134 6.71 -3.53 1.77
N MET A 135 7.79 -2.87 2.19
CA MET A 135 8.93 -3.56 2.77
C MET A 135 8.94 -3.28 4.28
N PRO A 136 8.53 -4.25 5.12
CA PRO A 136 8.86 -4.17 6.54
C PRO A 136 10.38 -4.12 6.69
N ALA A 137 10.89 -3.33 7.62
CA ALA A 137 12.34 -3.13 7.81
C ALA A 137 13.13 -4.44 8.01
N SER A 138 12.47 -5.54 8.38
CA SER A 138 13.04 -6.87 8.52
C SER A 138 13.31 -7.62 7.19
N VAL A 139 12.79 -7.16 6.05
CA VAL A 139 12.78 -7.93 4.77
C VAL A 139 13.93 -7.56 3.82
N HIS A 140 14.67 -6.46 4.07
CA HIS A 140 15.73 -5.97 3.17
C HIS A 140 16.88 -6.97 2.90
N ALA A 141 17.02 -8.02 3.71
CA ALA A 141 18.06 -9.04 3.57
C ALA A 141 17.52 -10.47 3.43
N LEU A 142 16.19 -10.65 3.45
CA LEU A 142 15.61 -11.99 3.47
C LEU A 142 15.38 -12.52 2.05
N PRO A 143 15.88 -13.72 1.73
CA PRO A 143 15.58 -14.38 0.47
C PRO A 143 14.07 -14.57 0.35
N HIS A 144 13.50 -14.23 -0.79
CA HIS A 144 12.06 -14.37 -1.03
C HIS A 144 11.75 -15.12 -2.32
N PHE A 145 10.56 -15.70 -2.39
CA PHE A 145 10.01 -16.33 -3.57
C PHE A 145 8.89 -15.49 -4.16
N GLU A 146 8.95 -15.23 -5.46
CA GLU A 146 7.93 -14.52 -6.23
C GLU A 146 7.24 -15.49 -7.20
N CYS A 147 5.92 -15.66 -7.04
CA CYS A 147 5.13 -16.44 -7.98
C CYS A 147 4.89 -15.66 -9.29
N GLN A 148 5.18 -16.27 -10.43
CA GLN A 148 4.97 -15.67 -11.75
C GLN A 148 3.49 -15.56 -12.14
N SER A 149 2.61 -16.35 -11.53
CA SER A 149 1.18 -16.41 -11.86
C SER A 149 0.33 -15.48 -10.99
N CYS A 150 0.50 -15.55 -9.66
CA CYS A 150 -0.27 -14.72 -8.73
C CYS A 150 0.52 -13.52 -8.20
N HIS A 151 1.83 -13.44 -8.47
CA HIS A 151 2.72 -12.36 -8.00
C HIS A 151 2.74 -12.17 -6.48
N ARG A 152 2.36 -13.22 -5.76
CA ARG A 152 2.54 -13.29 -4.31
C ARG A 152 4.00 -13.51 -4.00
N ASP A 153 4.46 -12.77 -3.02
CA ASP A 153 5.80 -12.89 -2.46
C ASP A 153 5.72 -13.67 -1.15
N SER A 154 6.69 -14.54 -0.89
CA SER A 154 6.78 -15.26 0.38
C SER A 154 8.24 -15.36 0.84
N PRO A 155 8.54 -15.03 2.10
CA PRO A 155 9.88 -15.18 2.62
C PRO A 155 10.27 -16.67 2.60
N LEU A 156 11.48 -16.96 2.13
CA LEU A 156 12.03 -18.31 2.09
C LEU A 156 12.64 -18.75 3.44
N LEU A 157 12.34 -18.03 4.52
CA LEU A 157 12.92 -18.22 5.84
C LEU A 157 12.72 -19.64 6.39
N GLY A 158 11.59 -20.30 6.09
CA GLY A 158 11.33 -21.68 6.49
C GLY A 158 12.03 -22.71 5.60
N PRO A 159 11.76 -22.75 4.28
CA PRO A 159 12.35 -23.73 3.37
C PRO A 159 13.87 -23.65 3.25
N LEU A 160 14.45 -22.46 3.42
CA LEU A 160 15.90 -22.24 3.36
C LEU A 160 16.55 -22.01 4.73
N GLN A 161 15.85 -22.22 5.85
CA GLN A 161 16.30 -21.76 7.18
C GLN A 161 17.74 -22.17 7.54
N ALA A 162 18.16 -23.39 7.17
CA ALA A 162 19.52 -23.88 7.39
C ALA A 162 20.58 -23.15 6.53
N ASN A 163 20.22 -22.75 5.32
CA ASN A 163 21.12 -22.07 4.37
C ASN A 163 20.95 -20.54 4.38
N ALA A 164 19.91 -20.03 5.04
CA ALA A 164 19.57 -18.61 5.07
C ALA A 164 20.65 -17.79 5.78
N LEU A 165 21.24 -18.36 6.84
CA LEU A 165 22.34 -17.74 7.56
C LEU A 165 23.60 -17.60 6.68
N ASP A 166 23.97 -18.66 5.96
CA ASP A 166 25.13 -18.64 5.06
C ASP A 166 24.94 -17.63 3.92
N LEU A 167 23.72 -17.52 3.41
CA LEU A 167 23.36 -16.61 2.34
C LEU A 167 23.36 -15.15 2.81
N GLU A 168 22.89 -14.89 4.03
CA GLU A 168 22.97 -13.58 4.68
C GLU A 168 24.44 -13.18 4.92
N VAL A 169 25.27 -14.09 5.43
CA VAL A 169 26.71 -13.86 5.63
C VAL A 169 27.42 -13.58 4.31
N ALA A 170 27.10 -14.34 3.25
CA ALA A 170 27.65 -14.10 1.92
C ALA A 170 27.22 -12.73 1.35
N ALA A 171 25.95 -12.37 1.51
CA ALA A 171 25.41 -11.06 1.13
C ALA A 171 26.11 -9.90 1.85
N GLN A 172 26.26 -10.02 3.17
CA GLN A 172 26.96 -9.01 3.99
C GLN A 172 28.44 -8.89 3.59
N SER A 173 29.11 -10.01 3.38
CA SER A 173 30.52 -10.05 2.94
C SER A 173 30.71 -9.36 1.58
N ALA A 174 29.82 -9.62 0.62
CA ALA A 174 29.83 -8.97 -0.68
C ALA A 174 29.62 -7.45 -0.58
N LEU A 175 28.63 -7.02 0.21
CA LEU A 175 28.37 -5.59 0.44
C LEU A 175 29.55 -4.90 1.12
N GLN A 176 30.21 -5.57 2.07
CA GLN A 176 31.38 -5.01 2.77
C GLN A 176 32.59 -4.90 1.86
N ALA A 177 32.86 -5.91 1.02
CA ALA A 177 33.93 -5.86 0.02
C ALA A 177 33.74 -4.70 -0.97
N LEU A 178 32.51 -4.49 -1.44
CA LEU A 178 32.20 -3.37 -2.34
C LEU A 178 32.34 -2.01 -1.63
N LYS A 179 31.90 -1.89 -0.38
CA LYS A 179 32.14 -0.67 0.41
C LYS A 179 33.62 -0.36 0.59
N ALA A 180 34.45 -1.38 0.81
CA ALA A 180 35.90 -1.21 0.95
C ALA A 180 36.56 -0.69 -0.35
N LEU A 181 35.95 -0.96 -1.51
CA LEU A 181 36.37 -0.41 -2.80
C LEU A 181 35.81 1.00 -3.08
N GLY A 182 35.06 1.58 -2.14
CA GLY A 182 34.51 2.94 -2.26
C GLY A 182 33.13 3.02 -2.91
N TYR A 183 32.48 1.90 -3.22
CA TYR A 183 31.10 1.91 -3.70
C TYR A 183 30.14 2.34 -2.57
N GLN A 184 29.21 3.23 -2.89
CA GLN A 184 28.24 3.80 -1.95
C GLN A 184 26.80 3.56 -2.44
N GLY A 185 25.84 3.61 -1.51
CA GLY A 185 24.43 3.42 -1.85
C GLY A 185 24.08 2.00 -2.31
N LEU A 186 24.79 0.98 -1.81
CA LEU A 186 24.59 -0.41 -2.19
C LEU A 186 23.36 -1.02 -1.51
N SER A 187 22.52 -1.66 -2.30
CA SER A 187 21.43 -2.55 -1.86
C SER A 187 21.55 -3.87 -2.60
N LEU A 188 21.43 -4.99 -1.87
CA LEU A 188 21.37 -6.32 -2.46
C LEU A 188 19.98 -6.89 -2.22
N ASP A 189 19.46 -7.58 -3.22
CA ASP A 189 18.15 -8.19 -3.17
C ASP A 189 18.20 -9.59 -3.81
N LEU A 190 17.69 -10.59 -3.09
CA LEU A 190 17.71 -11.98 -3.52
C LEU A 190 16.30 -12.54 -3.67
N ALA A 191 15.90 -12.78 -4.93
CA ALA A 191 14.59 -13.27 -5.32
C ALA A 191 14.69 -14.59 -6.08
N VAL A 192 13.90 -15.58 -5.69
CA VAL A 192 13.64 -16.80 -6.48
C VAL A 192 12.31 -16.64 -7.19
N ARG A 193 12.26 -16.88 -8.52
CA ARG A 193 11.02 -16.78 -9.30
C ARG A 193 10.55 -18.14 -9.77
N GLY A 194 9.26 -18.43 -9.65
CA GLY A 194 8.67 -19.71 -10.04
C GLY A 194 7.15 -19.67 -10.03
N VAL A 195 6.48 -20.82 -10.01
CA VAL A 195 5.02 -20.91 -9.82
C VAL A 195 4.76 -21.49 -8.42
N CYS A 196 3.92 -20.84 -7.61
CA CYS A 196 3.58 -21.35 -6.29
C CYS A 196 2.71 -22.62 -6.40
N ALA A 197 2.68 -23.41 -5.33
CA ALA A 197 1.90 -24.66 -5.28
C ALA A 197 0.42 -24.46 -5.64
N ASP A 198 -0.20 -23.37 -5.18
CA ASP A 198 -1.60 -23.05 -5.48
C ASP A 198 -1.82 -22.82 -6.98
N CYS A 199 -0.95 -22.03 -7.60
CA CYS A 199 -1.03 -21.73 -9.03
C CYS A 199 -0.72 -22.96 -9.89
N ALA A 200 0.24 -23.79 -9.46
CA ALA A 200 0.55 -25.05 -10.13
C ALA A 200 -0.65 -26.01 -10.06
N THR A 201 -1.31 -26.11 -8.90
CA THR A 201 -2.48 -26.97 -8.71
C THR A 201 -3.69 -26.48 -9.51
N ALA A 202 -3.94 -25.17 -9.52
CA ALA A 202 -5.02 -24.57 -10.31
C ALA A 202 -4.85 -24.81 -11.81
N ALA A 203 -3.62 -24.71 -12.33
CA ALA A 203 -3.31 -25.00 -13.73
C ALA A 203 -3.60 -26.47 -14.09
N VAL A 204 -3.23 -27.41 -13.21
CA VAL A 204 -3.52 -28.84 -13.40
C VAL A 204 -5.03 -29.11 -13.39
N MET A 205 -5.78 -28.48 -12.47
CA MET A 205 -7.25 -28.62 -12.41
C MET A 205 -7.95 -28.06 -13.65
N GLN A 206 -7.45 -26.96 -14.23
CA GLN A 206 -7.97 -26.39 -15.47
C GLN A 206 -7.68 -27.28 -16.69
N ALA A 207 -6.51 -27.90 -16.76
CA ALA A 207 -6.17 -28.86 -17.82
C ALA A 207 -6.97 -30.17 -17.72
N ALA A 208 -7.37 -30.57 -16.52
CA ALA A 208 -8.17 -31.76 -16.25
C ALA A 208 -9.68 -31.56 -16.41
N SER A 209 -10.15 -30.33 -16.63
CA SER A 209 -11.56 -30.04 -16.92
C SER A 209 -11.75 -29.95 -18.44
N PRO A 210 -12.18 -31.03 -19.13
CA PRO A 210 -12.50 -30.95 -20.54
C PRO A 210 -13.70 -30.02 -20.70
N ASN A 211 -13.49 -28.97 -21.48
CA ASN A 211 -14.48 -27.96 -21.83
C ASN A 211 -15.81 -28.64 -22.25
N THR A 212 -16.88 -28.46 -21.47
CA THR A 212 -18.24 -28.86 -21.84
C THR A 212 -18.76 -27.89 -22.91
N ALA A 213 -18.23 -28.01 -24.12
CA ALA A 213 -18.70 -27.30 -25.30
C ALA A 213 -19.20 -28.33 -26.31
N ASP A 214 -20.39 -28.88 -26.04
CA ASP A 214 -21.26 -29.45 -27.06
C ASP A 214 -22.67 -28.91 -26.86
N LYS A 215 -23.01 -27.86 -27.61
CA LYS A 215 -24.39 -27.49 -27.92
C LYS A 215 -24.44 -26.64 -29.18
N THR A 216 -24.19 -27.30 -30.30
CA THR A 216 -24.70 -26.90 -31.62
C THR A 216 -25.37 -28.11 -32.24
N SER A 217 -26.69 -28.19 -32.12
CA SER A 217 -27.68 -28.62 -33.14
C SER A 217 -29.05 -28.82 -32.52
#